data_AF-A0A1F2QLU3-F1
#
_entry.id   AF-A0A1F2QLU3-F1
#
_cell.length_a   1.000
_cell.length_b   1.000
_cell.length_c   1.000
_cell.angle_alpha   90.00
_cell.angle_beta   90.00
_cell.angle_gamma   90.00
#
_symmetry.space_group_name_H-M   'P 1'
#
loop_
_entity.id
_entity.type
_entity.pdbx_description
1 polymer ?
#
loop_
_entity_poly.entity_id
_entity_poly.type
_entity_poly.pdbx_seq_one_letter_code
_entity_poly.pdbx_strand_id
1 'polypeptide(L)'
;MALFSGAALVTHIVSGFSLPLALLVAALVVTLGLGVRWRRSSLQGRKKMVRFAKVGLGAGLLATVFYDVSKFLLSQWDDSLYNPFEVVRMFGLLLAGSAAPTSVIYVTGVGFHLLNGIFFGVAFCFFFGRRGVLAGVAWGFCLELFQLSLYPGWLNITFYSEFLQISALSHLVYGAVLGLLCQQSLRGGQTAWERKPDG
;
A
#
# COMPACT_ATOMS: atom_id res chain seq x y z
N MET A 1 -12.76 4.52 0.10
CA MET A 1 -11.40 5.00 -0.19
C MET A 1 -10.43 3.96 0.36
N ALA A 2 -9.65 3.31 -0.49
CA ALA A 2 -8.73 2.25 -0.05
C ALA A 2 -7.40 2.80 0.49
N LEU A 3 -7.36 4.02 1.02
CA LEU A 3 -6.14 4.67 1.52
C LEU A 3 -6.19 4.90 3.03
N PHE A 4 -7.12 4.27 3.75
CA PHE A 4 -7.43 4.61 5.14
C PHE A 4 -6.24 4.38 6.08
N SER A 5 -5.46 3.34 5.85
CA SER A 5 -4.31 3.00 6.68
C SER A 5 -3.15 3.97 6.46
N GLY A 6 -2.90 4.38 5.21
CA GLY A 6 -1.98 5.47 4.88
C GLY A 6 -2.43 6.81 5.46
N ALA A 7 -3.72 7.15 5.34
CA ALA A 7 -4.27 8.38 5.90
C ALA A 7 -4.18 8.42 7.44
N ALA A 8 -4.44 7.29 8.10
CA ALA A 8 -4.27 7.14 9.54
C ALA A 8 -2.81 7.30 9.96
N LEU A 9 -1.87 6.74 9.20
CA LEU A 9 -0.44 6.91 9.45
C LEU A 9 -0.01 8.38 9.29
N VAL A 10 -0.42 9.06 8.21
CA VAL A 10 -0.14 10.49 8.02
C VAL A 10 -0.71 11.32 9.17
N THR A 11 -1.93 11.01 9.59
CA THR A 11 -2.57 11.69 10.73
C THR A 11 -1.75 11.49 12.01
N HIS A 12 -1.34 10.26 12.30
CA HIS A 12 -0.47 9.97 13.45
C HIS A 12 0.83 10.77 13.40
N ILE A 13 1.54 10.76 12.26
CA ILE A 13 2.83 11.43 12.11
C ILE A 13 2.69 12.96 12.25
N VAL A 14 1.66 13.56 11.65
CA VAL A 14 1.50 15.01 11.58
C VAL A 14 0.86 15.60 12.83
N SER A 15 -0.10 14.92 13.47
CA SER A 15 -0.85 15.45 14.61
C SER A 15 -0.55 14.77 15.94
N GLY A 16 0.26 13.71 15.95
CA GLY A 16 0.54 12.91 17.15
C GLY A 16 -0.65 12.06 17.62
N PHE A 17 -1.74 11.99 16.86
CA PHE A 17 -2.91 11.19 17.21
C PHE A 17 -2.57 9.71 17.31
N SER A 18 -3.24 8.99 18.23
CA SER A 18 -3.08 7.54 18.36
C SER A 18 -3.34 6.81 17.04
N LEU A 19 -2.36 6.04 16.54
CA LEU A 19 -2.49 5.29 15.29
C LEU A 19 -3.67 4.28 15.32
N PRO A 20 -3.91 3.49 16.39
CA PRO A 20 -5.11 2.64 16.47
C PRO A 20 -6.43 3.40 16.31
N LEU A 21 -6.56 4.56 16.95
CA LEU A 21 -7.77 5.38 16.87
C LEU A 21 -7.94 5.98 15.47
N ALA A 22 -6.86 6.51 14.90
CA ALA A 22 -6.88 7.04 13.54
C ALA A 22 -7.28 5.94 12.53
N LEU A 23 -6.79 4.71 12.70
CA LEU A 23 -7.17 3.57 11.87
C LEU A 23 -8.64 3.22 12.01
N LEU A 24 -9.15 3.16 13.23
CA LEU A 24 -10.55 2.85 13.50
C LEU A 24 -11.49 3.89 12.88
N VAL A 25 -11.18 5.18 13.05
CA VAL A 25 -11.96 6.27 12.45
C VAL A 25 -11.91 6.21 10.92
N ALA A 26 -10.71 6.03 10.34
CA ALA A 26 -10.55 5.97 8.90
C ALA A 26 -11.25 4.74 8.29
N ALA A 27 -11.17 3.58 8.96
CA ALA A 27 -11.87 2.36 8.56
C ALA A 27 -13.40 2.53 8.63
N LEU A 28 -13.91 3.19 9.67
CA LEU A 28 -15.34 3.50 9.80
C LEU A 28 -15.82 4.39 8.66
N VAL A 29 -15.13 5.50 8.40
CA VAL A 29 -15.45 6.43 7.30
C VAL A 29 -15.48 5.69 5.96
N VAL A 30 -14.50 4.83 5.71
CA VAL A 30 -14.43 4.05 4.47
C VAL A 30 -15.54 3.03 4.37
N THR A 31 -15.85 2.33 5.44
CA THR A 31 -16.92 1.33 5.48
C THR A 31 -18.28 1.97 5.23
N LEU A 32 -18.55 3.11 5.87
CA LEU A 32 -19.77 3.88 5.65
C LEU A 32 -19.87 4.39 4.21
N GLY A 33 -18.80 5.01 3.69
CA GLY A 33 -18.76 5.50 2.32
C GLY A 33 -18.95 4.39 1.28
N LEU A 34 -18.30 3.24 1.47
CA LEU A 34 -18.49 2.05 0.63
C LEU A 34 -19.92 1.50 0.74
N GLY A 35 -20.50 1.45 1.94
CA GLY A 35 -21.87 1.01 2.17
C GLY A 35 -22.89 1.90 1.45
N VAL A 36 -22.75 3.22 1.53
CA VAL A 36 -23.59 4.19 0.80
C VAL A 36 -23.42 3.98 -0.71
N ARG A 37 -22.17 3.91 -1.20
CA ARG A 37 -21.90 3.69 -2.63
C ARG A 37 -22.48 2.37 -3.12
N TRP A 38 -22.37 1.30 -2.33
CA TRP A 38 -22.88 -0.04 -2.65
C TRP A 38 -24.40 -0.05 -2.79
N ARG A 39 -25.11 0.53 -1.83
CA ARG A 39 -26.58 0.64 -1.85
C ARG A 39 -27.06 1.40 -3.09
N ARG A 40 -26.37 2.47 -3.47
CA ARG A 40 -26.65 3.29 -4.66
C ARG A 40 -26.17 2.69 -5.99
N SER A 41 -25.44 1.58 -5.97
CA SER A 41 -24.90 0.95 -7.18
C SER A 41 -25.90 0.00 -7.83
N SER A 42 -25.97 0.01 -9.16
CA SER A 42 -26.59 -1.05 -9.95
C SER A 42 -25.86 -2.39 -9.74
N LEU A 43 -26.51 -3.51 -10.09
CA LEU A 43 -25.90 -4.84 -10.02
C LEU A 43 -24.58 -4.93 -10.81
N GLN A 44 -24.53 -4.32 -12.00
CA GLN A 44 -23.29 -4.25 -12.80
C GLN A 44 -22.21 -3.43 -12.09
N GLY A 45 -22.57 -2.29 -11.49
CA GLY A 45 -21.66 -1.47 -10.70
C GLY A 45 -21.06 -2.22 -9.51
N ARG A 46 -21.89 -2.99 -8.78
CA ARG A 46 -21.46 -3.85 -7.67
C ARG A 46 -20.49 -4.94 -8.14
N LYS A 47 -20.80 -5.63 -9.23
CA LYS A 47 -19.90 -6.64 -9.84
C LYS A 47 -18.56 -6.03 -10.22
N LYS A 48 -18.54 -4.84 -10.82
CA LYS A 48 -17.32 -4.11 -11.16
C LYS A 48 -16.53 -3.74 -9.90
N MET A 49 -17.17 -3.21 -8.86
CA MET A 49 -16.51 -2.88 -7.58
C MET A 49 -15.86 -4.11 -6.94
N VAL A 50 -16.58 -5.23 -6.85
CA VAL A 50 -16.04 -6.49 -6.31
C VAL A 50 -14.85 -6.97 -7.14
N ARG A 51 -14.95 -6.94 -8.48
CA ARG A 51 -13.87 -7.35 -9.37
C ARG A 51 -12.61 -6.52 -9.15
N PHE A 52 -12.75 -5.20 -9.12
CA PHE A 52 -11.61 -4.30 -8.90
C PHE A 52 -11.00 -4.48 -7.51
N ALA A 53 -11.83 -4.64 -6.47
CA ALA A 53 -11.37 -4.92 -5.12
C ALA A 53 -10.57 -6.24 -5.09
N LYS A 54 -11.10 -7.34 -5.65
CA LYS A 54 -10.40 -8.64 -5.68
C LYS A 54 -9.07 -8.58 -6.41
N VAL A 55 -9.03 -7.95 -7.60
CA VAL A 55 -7.79 -7.77 -8.37
C VAL A 55 -6.80 -6.92 -7.58
N GLY A 56 -7.24 -5.79 -7.03
CA GLY A 56 -6.38 -4.91 -6.25
C GLY A 56 -5.84 -5.55 -4.97
N LEU A 57 -6.65 -6.37 -4.29
CA LEU A 57 -6.22 -7.12 -3.10
C LEU A 57 -5.07 -8.09 -3.44
N GLY A 58 -5.25 -8.91 -4.46
CA GLY A 58 -4.23 -9.89 -4.88
C GLY A 58 -2.98 -9.23 -5.46
N ALA A 59 -3.16 -8.24 -6.34
CA ALA A 59 -2.04 -7.52 -6.93
C ALA A 59 -1.27 -6.69 -5.90
N GLY A 60 -1.96 -6.05 -4.95
CA GLY A 60 -1.36 -5.32 -3.85
C GLY A 60 -0.53 -6.21 -2.94
N LEU A 61 -1.09 -7.35 -2.51
CA LEU A 61 -0.35 -8.34 -1.70
C LEU A 61 0.93 -8.80 -2.40
N LEU A 62 0.83 -9.23 -3.67
CA LEU A 62 2.00 -9.68 -4.43
C LEU A 62 3.02 -8.55 -4.62
N ALA A 63 2.57 -7.34 -4.98
CA ALA A 63 3.46 -6.20 -5.11
C ALA A 63 4.20 -5.90 -3.80
N THR A 64 3.54 -6.01 -2.64
CA THR A 64 4.18 -5.86 -1.32
C THR A 64 5.21 -6.94 -1.04
N VAL A 65 4.93 -8.19 -1.38
CA VAL A 65 5.93 -9.27 -1.26
C VAL A 65 7.15 -8.98 -2.12
N PHE A 66 6.97 -8.59 -3.39
CA PHE A 66 8.09 -8.25 -4.27
C PHE A 66 8.85 -6.99 -3.81
N TYR A 67 8.15 -6.01 -3.25
CA TYR A 67 8.75 -4.86 -2.58
C TYR A 67 9.68 -5.31 -1.44
N ASP A 68 9.18 -6.14 -0.53
CA ASP A 68 9.96 -6.61 0.62
C ASP A 68 11.14 -7.50 0.20
N VAL A 69 10.94 -8.37 -0.80
CA VAL A 69 12.03 -9.18 -1.37
C VAL A 69 13.10 -8.28 -2.00
N SER A 70 12.71 -7.29 -2.80
CA SER A 70 13.67 -6.36 -3.41
C SER A 70 14.44 -5.57 -2.36
N LYS A 71 13.74 -5.07 -1.33
CA LYS A 71 14.32 -4.38 -0.18
C LYS A 71 15.33 -5.25 0.57
N PHE A 72 14.98 -6.50 0.83
CA PHE A 72 15.86 -7.47 1.49
C PHE A 72 17.11 -7.75 0.67
N LEU A 73 16.97 -7.98 -0.64
CA LEU A 73 18.10 -8.27 -1.52
C LEU A 73 19.04 -7.05 -1.63
N LEU A 74 18.48 -5.85 -1.81
CA LEU A 74 19.26 -4.61 -1.85
C LEU A 74 20.04 -4.39 -0.55
N SER A 75 19.45 -4.72 0.60
CA SER A 75 20.14 -4.58 1.89
C SER A 75 21.24 -5.61 2.11
N GLN A 76 21.33 -6.69 1.33
CA GLN A 76 22.46 -7.63 1.41
C GLN A 76 23.73 -7.08 0.74
N TRP A 77 23.59 -6.03 -0.07
CA TRP A 77 24.69 -5.35 -0.75
C TRP A 77 25.03 -4.00 -0.13
N ASP A 78 24.39 -3.65 0.99
CA ASP A 78 24.68 -2.44 1.76
C ASP A 78 25.47 -2.82 3.00
N ASP A 79 26.69 -2.30 3.12
CA ASP A 79 27.57 -2.53 4.27
C ASP A 79 27.21 -1.64 5.47
N SER A 80 26.22 -0.75 5.32
CA SER A 80 25.77 0.13 6.41
C SER A 80 25.00 -0.62 7.51
N LEU A 81 24.81 0.04 8.66
CA LEU A 81 23.99 -0.48 9.76
C LEU A 81 22.48 -0.20 9.57
N TYR A 82 22.08 0.29 8.39
CA TYR A 82 20.70 0.63 8.11
C TYR A 82 19.82 -0.63 8.02
N ASN A 83 18.77 -0.67 8.85
CA ASN A 83 17.76 -1.73 8.79
C ASN A 83 16.51 -1.26 8.04
N PRO A 84 16.28 -1.69 6.79
CA PRO A 84 15.16 -1.20 5.98
C PRO A 84 13.79 -1.75 6.42
N PHE A 85 13.78 -2.71 7.35
CA PHE A 85 12.57 -3.29 7.95
C PHE A 85 12.24 -2.72 9.33
N GLU A 86 13.03 -1.77 9.85
CA GLU A 86 12.81 -1.18 11.17
C GLU A 86 11.43 -0.51 11.30
N VAL A 87 10.93 0.07 10.20
CA VAL A 87 9.58 0.65 10.15
C VAL A 87 8.48 -0.36 10.53
N VAL A 88 8.66 -1.65 10.21
CA VAL A 88 7.72 -2.71 10.56
C VAL A 88 7.64 -2.86 12.08
N ARG A 89 8.79 -2.88 12.75
CA ARG A 89 8.85 -2.92 14.21
C ARG A 89 8.18 -1.68 14.82
N MET A 90 8.41 -0.51 14.25
CA MET A 90 7.81 0.76 14.70
C MET A 90 6.29 0.76 14.58
N PHE A 91 5.73 0.27 13.47
CA PHE A 91 4.27 0.07 13.37
C PHE A 91 3.74 -0.85 14.48
N GLY A 92 4.46 -1.94 14.75
CA GLY A 92 4.14 -2.86 15.82
C GLY A 92 4.09 -2.19 17.19
N LEU A 93 5.09 -1.39 17.52
CA LEU A 93 5.15 -0.64 18.78
C LEU A 93 3.99 0.34 18.93
N LEU A 94 3.61 1.02 17.86
CA LEU A 94 2.52 2.00 17.87
C LEU A 94 1.14 1.38 18.01
N LEU A 95 1.00 0.13 17.59
CA LEU A 95 -0.28 -0.58 17.59
C LEU A 95 -0.44 -1.49 18.82
N ALA A 96 0.61 -2.21 19.21
CA ALA A 96 0.59 -3.16 20.32
C ALA A 96 1.08 -2.55 21.64
N GLY A 97 1.85 -1.45 21.58
CA GLY A 97 2.49 -0.84 22.74
C GLY A 97 3.87 -1.43 23.04
N SER A 98 4.71 -0.66 23.76
CA SER A 98 6.09 -1.05 24.10
C SER A 98 6.19 -2.19 25.12
N ALA A 99 5.13 -2.44 25.89
CA ALA A 99 5.06 -3.52 26.86
C ALA A 99 4.64 -4.87 26.25
N ALA A 100 4.24 -4.89 24.97
CA ALA A 100 3.82 -6.12 24.31
C ALA A 100 5.02 -7.05 24.05
N PRO A 101 4.81 -8.38 24.02
CA PRO A 101 5.85 -9.32 23.62
C PRO A 101 6.40 -9.01 22.22
N THR A 102 7.70 -9.23 22.01
CA THR A 102 8.38 -8.95 20.74
C THR A 102 7.67 -9.59 19.52
N SER A 103 7.19 -10.82 19.66
CA SER A 103 6.43 -11.50 18.60
C SER A 103 5.15 -10.75 18.22
N VAL A 104 4.42 -10.22 19.21
CA VAL A 104 3.19 -9.43 18.99
C VAL A 104 3.50 -8.12 18.28
N ILE A 105 4.58 -7.44 18.66
CA ILE A 105 5.05 -6.22 17.99
C ILE A 105 5.30 -6.52 16.50
N TYR A 106 6.11 -7.53 16.18
CA TYR A 106 6.42 -7.83 14.78
C TYR A 106 5.20 -8.32 13.99
N VAL A 107 4.36 -9.20 14.55
CA VAL A 107 3.13 -9.68 13.88
C VAL A 107 2.19 -8.52 13.57
N THR A 108 1.99 -7.62 14.52
CA THR A 108 1.12 -6.45 14.34
C THR A 108 1.70 -5.47 13.33
N GLY A 109 3.01 -5.24 13.39
CA GLY A 109 3.74 -4.41 12.44
C GLY A 109 3.69 -4.92 11.00
N VAL A 110 3.94 -6.22 10.81
CA VAL A 110 3.82 -6.90 9.50
C VAL A 110 2.38 -6.83 9.01
N GLY A 111 1.42 -7.08 9.90
CA GLY A 111 -0.01 -6.96 9.57
C GLY A 111 -0.37 -5.57 9.04
N PHE A 112 0.10 -4.52 9.70
CA PHE A 112 -0.12 -3.14 9.26
C PHE A 112 0.59 -2.81 7.95
N HIS A 113 1.83 -3.28 7.76
CA HIS A 113 2.59 -3.10 6.52
C HIS A 113 1.89 -3.75 5.33
N LEU A 114 1.47 -5.01 5.47
CA LEU A 114 0.69 -5.72 4.46
C LEU A 114 -0.65 -5.03 4.19
N LEU A 115 -1.33 -4.55 5.23
CA LEU A 115 -2.57 -3.79 5.09
C LEU A 115 -2.36 -2.56 4.22
N ASN A 116 -1.32 -1.76 4.49
CA ASN A 116 -0.97 -0.59 3.69
C ASN A 116 -0.76 -0.95 2.23
N GLY A 117 0.13 -1.91 1.94
CA GLY A 117 0.43 -2.32 0.58
C GLY A 117 -0.80 -2.84 -0.18
N ILE A 118 -1.58 -3.71 0.44
CA ILE A 118 -2.83 -4.23 -0.13
C ILE A 118 -3.79 -3.09 -0.48
N PHE A 119 -4.02 -2.17 0.44
CA PHE A 119 -5.01 -1.11 0.27
C PHE A 119 -4.53 -0.02 -0.72
N PHE A 120 -3.24 0.28 -0.78
CA PHE A 120 -2.64 1.03 -1.89
C PHE A 120 -2.86 0.34 -3.23
N GLY A 121 -2.70 -0.99 -3.30
CA GLY A 121 -2.98 -1.79 -4.48
C GLY A 121 -4.44 -1.73 -4.92
N VAL A 122 -5.38 -1.80 -3.97
CA VAL A 122 -6.82 -1.61 -4.23
C VAL A 122 -7.09 -0.20 -4.77
N ALA A 123 -6.55 0.84 -4.14
CA ALA A 123 -6.73 2.21 -4.61
C ALA A 123 -6.21 2.39 -6.05
N PHE A 124 -4.99 1.93 -6.33
CA PHE A 124 -4.43 1.92 -7.67
C PHE A 124 -5.34 1.19 -8.66
N CYS A 125 -5.84 0.00 -8.31
CA CYS A 125 -6.69 -0.78 -9.20
C CYS A 125 -7.94 0.01 -9.62
N PHE A 126 -8.59 0.70 -8.67
CA PHE A 126 -9.76 1.55 -8.93
C PHE A 126 -9.48 2.77 -9.82
N PHE A 127 -8.37 3.47 -9.60
CA PHE A 127 -8.08 4.72 -10.32
C PHE A 127 -7.32 4.48 -11.63
N PHE A 128 -6.39 3.53 -11.63
CA PHE A 128 -5.36 3.38 -12.67
C PHE A 128 -5.16 1.94 -13.13
N GLY A 129 -5.91 0.95 -12.63
CA GLY A 129 -5.64 -0.48 -12.82
C GLY A 129 -5.52 -0.94 -14.28
N ARG A 130 -6.04 -0.19 -15.26
CA ARG A 130 -5.95 -0.51 -16.69
C ARG A 130 -4.80 0.19 -17.42
N ARG A 131 -4.10 1.13 -16.75
CA ARG A 131 -3.06 2.01 -17.31
C ARG A 131 -1.67 1.37 -17.37
N GLY A 132 -1.48 0.18 -16.80
CA GLY A 132 -0.26 -0.62 -16.95
C GLY A 132 0.90 -0.20 -16.06
N VAL A 133 2.09 -0.71 -16.41
CA VAL A 133 3.33 -0.61 -15.64
C VAL A 133 3.73 0.84 -15.36
N LEU A 134 3.71 1.73 -16.36
CA LEU A 134 4.16 3.11 -16.18
C LEU A 134 3.31 3.86 -15.13
N ALA A 135 1.99 3.68 -15.15
CA ALA A 135 1.13 4.25 -14.12
C ALA A 135 1.40 3.64 -12.74
N GLY A 136 1.71 2.33 -12.70
CA GLY A 136 2.11 1.65 -11.48
C GLY A 136 3.42 2.19 -10.90
N VAL A 137 4.45 2.41 -11.73
CA VAL A 137 5.72 3.02 -11.33
C VAL A 137 5.51 4.45 -10.82
N ALA A 138 4.72 5.27 -11.53
CA ALA A 138 4.37 6.60 -11.07
C ALA A 138 3.65 6.58 -9.71
N TRP A 139 2.76 5.61 -9.50
CA TRP A 139 2.11 5.38 -8.21
C TRP A 139 3.11 4.97 -7.12
N GLY A 140 4.05 4.06 -7.43
CA GLY A 140 5.14 3.67 -6.52
C GLY A 140 5.98 4.87 -6.08
N PHE A 141 6.40 5.72 -7.02
CA PHE A 141 7.15 6.93 -6.68
C PHE A 141 6.32 7.98 -5.93
N CYS A 142 5.02 8.07 -6.18
CA CYS A 142 4.14 8.90 -5.36
C CYS A 142 4.17 8.45 -3.89
N LEU A 143 4.08 7.13 -3.63
CA LEU A 143 4.21 6.58 -2.27
C LEU A 143 5.60 6.83 -1.68
N GLU A 144 6.65 6.69 -2.48
CA GLU A 144 8.02 7.01 -2.07
C GLU A 144 8.14 8.48 -1.63
N LEU A 145 7.57 9.43 -2.38
CA LEU A 145 7.59 10.84 -2.00
C LEU A 145 6.92 11.09 -0.64
N PHE A 146 5.79 10.42 -0.36
CA PHE A 146 5.19 10.47 0.98
C PHE A 146 6.14 9.91 2.04
N GLN A 147 6.80 8.79 1.75
CA GLN A 147 7.74 8.15 2.66
C GLN A 147 8.94 9.06 2.95
N LEU A 148 9.59 9.60 1.91
CA LEU A 148 10.71 10.53 2.00
C LEU A 148 10.36 11.82 2.75
N SER A 149 9.12 12.30 2.61
CA SER A 149 8.68 13.52 3.30
C SER A 149 8.40 13.31 4.79
N LEU A 150 8.03 12.09 5.20
CA LEU A 150 7.51 11.82 6.55
C LEU A 150 8.49 11.02 7.41
N TYR A 151 9.10 9.97 6.86
CA TYR A 151 9.84 8.99 7.65
C TYR A 151 11.19 9.47 8.16
N PRO A 152 12.01 10.24 7.42
CA PRO A 152 13.32 10.66 7.91
C PRO A 152 13.25 11.35 9.28
N GLY A 153 12.35 12.33 9.42
CA GLY A 153 12.14 13.03 10.69
C GLY A 153 11.43 12.16 11.74
N TRP A 154 10.39 11.42 11.34
CA TRP A 154 9.59 10.63 12.26
C TRP A 154 10.34 9.43 12.86
N LEU A 155 11.16 8.75 12.05
CA LEU A 155 11.95 7.59 12.47
C LEU A 155 13.39 7.96 12.87
N ASN A 156 13.74 9.25 12.81
CA ASN A 156 15.09 9.75 13.06
C ASN A 156 16.16 9.00 12.22
N ILE A 157 15.93 8.88 10.92
CA ILE A 157 16.80 8.13 10.00
C ILE A 157 18.13 8.88 9.84
N THR A 158 19.23 8.25 10.25
CA THR A 158 20.58 8.77 10.09
C THR A 158 21.24 8.36 8.76
N PHE A 159 20.85 7.21 8.21
CA PHE A 159 21.34 6.64 6.94
C PHE A 159 20.43 7.04 5.78
N TYR A 160 20.38 8.34 5.46
CA TYR A 160 19.40 8.88 4.51
C TYR A 160 19.62 8.40 3.07
N SER A 161 20.87 8.29 2.64
CA SER A 161 21.22 7.87 1.27
C SER A 161 20.80 6.42 1.02
N GLU A 162 21.08 5.55 1.97
CA GLU A 162 20.77 4.13 1.97
C GLU A 162 19.25 3.93 2.03
N PHE A 163 18.58 4.66 2.93
CA PHE A 163 17.12 4.73 2.99
C PHE A 163 16.53 5.07 1.62
N LEU A 164 16.91 6.22 1.04
CA LEU A 164 16.40 6.69 -0.26
C LEU A 164 16.62 5.68 -1.39
N GLN A 165 17.84 5.13 -1.51
CA GLN A 165 18.16 4.20 -2.59
C GLN A 165 17.35 2.91 -2.47
N ILE A 166 17.37 2.29 -1.29
CA ILE A 166 16.68 1.02 -1.05
C ILE A 166 15.16 1.22 -1.17
N SER A 167 14.60 2.30 -0.58
CA SER A 167 13.16 2.54 -0.64
C SER A 167 12.67 2.90 -2.04
N ALA A 168 13.36 3.78 -2.77
CA ALA A 168 12.96 4.19 -4.10
C ALA A 168 12.98 3.02 -5.10
N LEU A 169 14.04 2.19 -5.07
CA LEU A 169 14.12 1.00 -5.91
C LEU A 169 13.05 -0.03 -5.55
N SER A 170 12.79 -0.23 -4.26
CA SER A 170 11.72 -1.13 -3.81
C SER A 170 10.35 -0.63 -4.27
N HIS A 171 10.08 0.67 -4.18
CA HIS A 171 8.82 1.27 -4.65
C HIS A 171 8.66 1.23 -6.18
N LEU A 172 9.75 1.30 -6.93
CA LEU A 172 9.74 1.03 -8.37
C LEU A 172 9.27 -0.40 -8.64
N VAL A 173 9.82 -1.40 -7.94
CA VAL A 173 9.41 -2.81 -8.07
C VAL A 173 7.93 -3.00 -7.69
N TYR A 174 7.51 -2.45 -6.55
CA TYR A 174 6.11 -2.46 -6.12
C TYR A 174 5.18 -1.93 -7.21
N GLY A 175 5.49 -0.73 -7.72
CA GLY A 175 4.70 -0.06 -8.73
C GLY A 175 4.63 -0.85 -10.03
N ALA A 176 5.76 -1.37 -10.49
CA ALA A 176 5.83 -2.15 -11.72
C ALA A 176 4.99 -3.44 -11.64
N VAL A 177 5.14 -4.22 -10.57
CA VAL A 177 4.38 -5.45 -10.33
C VAL A 177 2.89 -5.16 -10.24
N LEU A 178 2.50 -4.14 -9.45
CA LEU A 178 1.11 -3.75 -9.27
C LEU A 178 0.45 -3.33 -10.60
N GLY A 179 1.14 -2.50 -11.38
CA GLY A 179 0.68 -2.01 -12.68
C GLY A 179 0.48 -3.14 -13.68
N LEU A 180 1.44 -4.07 -13.74
CA LEU A 180 1.38 -5.26 -14.60
C LEU A 180 0.18 -6.16 -14.24
N LEU A 181 0.10 -6.58 -12.98
CA LEU A 181 -0.90 -7.54 -12.51
C LEU A 181 -2.33 -6.99 -12.61
N CYS A 182 -2.54 -5.72 -12.24
CA CYS A 182 -3.84 -5.08 -12.39
C CYS A 182 -4.27 -5.01 -13.87
N GLN A 183 -3.36 -4.60 -14.75
CA GLN A 183 -3.69 -4.44 -16.17
C GLN A 183 -4.03 -5.78 -16.81
N GLN A 184 -3.22 -6.82 -16.57
CA GLN A 184 -3.45 -8.15 -17.11
C GLN A 184 -4.78 -8.74 -16.60
N SER A 185 -5.04 -8.67 -15.29
CA SER A 185 -6.25 -9.22 -14.68
C SER A 185 -7.53 -8.49 -15.11
N LEU A 186 -7.46 -7.17 -15.30
CA LEU A 186 -8.61 -6.39 -15.75
C LEU A 186 -8.85 -6.52 -17.26
N ARG A 187 -7.81 -6.75 -18.08
CA ARG A 187 -7.96 -7.04 -19.51
C ARG A 187 -8.46 -8.46 -19.77
N GLY A 188 -7.94 -9.46 -19.06
CA GLY A 188 -8.26 -10.88 -19.26
C GLY A 188 -9.72 -11.26 -18.97
N GLY A 189 -10.43 -10.47 -18.15
CA GLY A 189 -11.86 -10.66 -17.91
C GLY A 189 -12.77 -9.76 -18.74
N GLN A 190 -12.28 -9.14 -19.82
CA GLN A 190 -13.15 -8.56 -20.84
C GLN A 190 -13.53 -9.62 -21.86
N THR A 191 -14.82 -9.92 -21.96
CA THR A 191 -15.38 -10.70 -23.07
C THR A 191 -15.18 -9.96 -24.39
N ALA A 192 -15.11 -10.68 -25.51
CA ALA A 192 -14.88 -10.09 -26.84
C ALA A 192 -15.87 -8.97 -27.22
N TRP A 193 -17.07 -8.93 -26.62
CA TRP A 193 -18.08 -7.89 -26.83
C TRP A 193 -17.79 -6.56 -26.10
N GLU A 194 -16.99 -6.56 -25.02
CA GLU A 194 -16.58 -5.36 -24.27
C GLU A 194 -15.32 -4.69 -24.86
N ARG A 195 -14.78 -5.25 -25.95
CA ARG A 195 -13.58 -4.77 -26.65
C ARG A 195 -13.90 -3.92 -27.88
N LYS A 196 -15.14 -3.42 -28.02
CA LYS A 196 -15.40 -2.43 -29.07
C LYS A 196 -14.61 -1.15 -28.75
N PRO A 197 -13.80 -0.64 -29.69
CA PRO A 197 -13.33 0.72 -29.60
C PRO A 197 -14.56 1.62 -29.74
N ASP A 198 -14.80 2.46 -28.74
CA ASP A 198 -15.63 3.65 -28.96
C ASP A 198 -14.92 4.43 -30.08
N GLY A 199 -15.60 4.56 -31.22
CA GLY A 199 -15.09 5.24 -32.41
C GLY A 199 -14.84 6.72 -32.18
#